data_AF-A0A350AVW1-F1
#
_entry.id   AF-A0A350AVW1-F1
#
_cell.length_a   1.000
_cell.length_b   1.000
_cell.length_c   1.000
_cell.angle_alpha   90.00
_cell.angle_beta   90.00
_cell.angle_gamma   90.00
#
_symmetry.space_group_name_H-M   'P 1'
#
loop_
_entity.id
_entity.type
_entity.pdbx_description
1 polymer ?
#
loop_
_entity_poly.entity_id
_entity_poly.type
_entity_poly.pdbx_seq_one_letter_code
_entity_poly.pdbx_strand_id
1 'polypeptide(L)'
;DRYFSVRNIKRGARFVRQLREKIEEQTAPTIKQCRKDIDELWKRNKQTIVEEKTETQASHEEAQTAVKTSNPIPGKAGVKKTEDEKVAEVREILSPIVKSEEELNAWLETIKSNPCTIVDNEGTHWKGNTFLDIIPQGGNTIIEYNRSHDFFRFIYELLADLDEAREKKDHDGVAEIAHRLKVAIDLLFMAYSKAEGALDPEHEQPVEETLEFLRANWGAHLRNFVRSYLSTKN
;
A
#
# COMPACT_ATOMS: atom_id res chain seq x y z
N ASP A 1 -45.64 -5.65 26.90
CA ASP A 1 -47.03 -5.74 26.40
C ASP A 1 -47.53 -4.55 25.59
N ARG A 2 -47.57 -3.30 26.12
CA ARG A 2 -48.16 -2.14 25.37
C ARG A 2 -47.57 -1.86 23.98
N TYR A 3 -46.31 -2.23 23.72
CA TYR A 3 -45.62 -2.02 22.44
C TYR A 3 -45.59 -3.26 21.54
N PHE A 4 -46.40 -4.27 21.85
CA PHE A 4 -46.49 -5.50 21.11
C PHE A 4 -47.94 -5.75 20.69
N SER A 5 -48.15 -6.06 19.42
CA SER A 5 -49.46 -6.39 18.86
C SER A 5 -49.47 -7.82 18.32
N VAL A 6 -50.54 -8.56 18.62
CA VAL A 6 -50.75 -9.92 18.10
C VAL A 6 -51.81 -9.84 17.01
N ARG A 7 -51.38 -9.90 15.74
CA ARG A 7 -52.29 -9.88 14.58
C ARG A 7 -52.75 -11.28 14.17
N ASN A 8 -51.99 -12.32 14.53
CA ASN A 8 -52.32 -13.72 14.28
C ASN A 8 -51.60 -14.61 15.32
N ILE A 9 -52.36 -15.45 16.03
CA ILE A 9 -51.86 -16.29 17.14
C ILE A 9 -50.73 -17.21 16.67
N LYS A 10 -50.76 -17.68 15.41
CA LYS A 10 -49.70 -18.53 14.83
C LYS A 10 -48.39 -17.81 14.56
N ARG A 11 -48.38 -16.47 14.48
CA ARG A 11 -47.18 -15.66 14.15
C ARG A 11 -46.57 -14.96 15.37
N GLY A 12 -47.21 -15.03 16.53
CA GLY A 12 -46.73 -14.42 17.77
C GLY A 12 -46.84 -12.88 17.80
N ALA A 13 -46.29 -12.30 18.87
CA ALA A 13 -46.28 -10.86 19.12
C ALA A 13 -45.30 -10.13 18.18
N ARG A 14 -45.76 -9.03 17.56
CA ARG A 14 -44.93 -8.15 16.73
C ARG A 14 -44.78 -6.79 17.37
N PHE A 15 -43.60 -6.20 17.24
CA PHE A 15 -43.33 -4.82 17.65
C PHE A 15 -44.28 -3.85 16.96
N VAL A 16 -44.77 -2.85 17.68
CA VAL A 16 -45.38 -1.67 17.06
C VAL A 16 -44.31 -0.89 16.30
N ARG A 17 -44.72 -0.22 15.22
CA ARG A 17 -43.80 0.44 14.27
C ARG A 17 -42.79 1.36 14.96
N GLN A 18 -43.27 2.18 15.91
CA GLN A 18 -42.44 3.12 16.69
C GLN A 18 -41.35 2.43 17.52
N LEU A 19 -41.65 1.27 18.12
CA LEU A 19 -40.65 0.52 18.89
C LEU A 19 -39.61 -0.09 17.96
N ARG A 20 -40.03 -0.59 16.79
CA ARG A 20 -39.10 -1.10 15.77
C ARG A 20 -38.17 0.00 15.25
N GLU A 21 -38.72 1.16 14.89
CA GLU A 21 -37.95 2.32 14.41
C GLU A 21 -36.92 2.77 15.46
N LYS A 22 -37.31 2.82 16.74
CA LYS A 22 -36.40 3.21 17.83
C LYS A 22 -35.30 2.19 18.12
N ILE A 23 -35.61 0.89 18.03
CA ILE A 23 -34.59 -0.17 18.13
C ILE A 23 -33.64 -0.08 16.93
N GLU A 24 -34.15 0.14 15.73
CA GLU A 24 -33.35 0.28 14.52
C GLU A 24 -32.44 1.51 14.61
N GLU A 25 -32.94 2.65 15.06
CA GLU A 25 -32.14 3.87 15.29
C GLU A 25 -30.99 3.64 16.30
N GLN A 26 -31.25 2.90 17.37
CA GLN A 26 -30.24 2.61 18.40
C GLN A 26 -29.23 1.54 17.98
N THR A 27 -29.66 0.56 17.17
CA THR A 27 -28.82 -0.60 16.80
C THR A 27 -28.11 -0.42 15.47
N ALA A 28 -28.66 0.38 14.54
CA ALA A 28 -28.09 0.58 13.21
C ALA A 28 -26.66 1.14 13.23
N PRO A 29 -26.28 2.11 14.10
CA PRO A 29 -24.90 2.58 14.18
C PRO A 29 -23.93 1.45 14.56
N THR A 30 -24.29 0.65 15.57
CA THR A 30 -23.48 -0.49 16.01
C THR A 30 -23.38 -1.56 14.93
N ILE A 31 -24.48 -1.92 14.28
CA ILE A 31 -24.48 -2.89 13.18
C ILE A 31 -23.60 -2.40 12.02
N LYS A 32 -23.68 -1.10 11.69
CA LYS A 32 -22.86 -0.48 10.65
C LYS A 32 -21.38 -0.54 11.02
N GLN A 33 -21.03 -0.26 12.28
CA GLN A 33 -19.66 -0.36 12.76
C GLN A 33 -19.15 -1.81 12.71
N CYS A 34 -19.91 -2.78 13.25
CA CYS A 34 -19.51 -4.18 13.22
C CYS A 34 -19.33 -4.72 11.79
N ARG A 35 -20.19 -4.30 10.84
CA ARG A 35 -20.00 -4.66 9.42
C ARG A 35 -18.71 -4.08 8.85
N LYS A 36 -18.42 -2.81 9.15
CA LYS A 36 -17.16 -2.17 8.76
C LYS A 36 -15.95 -2.91 9.33
N ASP A 37 -16.02 -3.31 10.60
CA ASP A 37 -14.94 -4.03 11.28
C ASP A 37 -14.73 -5.42 10.66
N ILE A 38 -15.81 -6.13 10.30
CA ILE A 38 -15.74 -7.42 9.61
C ILE A 38 -15.12 -7.24 8.22
N ASP A 39 -15.56 -6.26 7.44
CA ASP A 39 -15.02 -5.99 6.11
C ASP A 39 -13.53 -5.62 6.18
N GLU A 40 -13.13 -4.80 7.15
CA GLU A 40 -11.72 -4.46 7.40
C GLU A 40 -10.89 -5.68 7.80
N LEU A 41 -11.43 -6.59 8.62
CA LEU A 41 -10.77 -7.84 9.00
C LEU A 41 -10.54 -8.75 7.78
N TRP A 42 -11.55 -8.92 6.92
CA TRP A 42 -11.43 -9.72 5.70
C TRP A 42 -10.43 -9.12 4.72
N LYS A 43 -10.43 -7.79 4.53
CA LYS A 43 -9.44 -7.10 3.70
C LYS A 43 -8.03 -7.30 4.23
N ARG A 44 -7.84 -7.16 5.55
CA ARG A 44 -6.55 -7.41 6.20
C ARG A 44 -6.08 -8.84 5.98
N ASN A 45 -6.93 -9.83 6.21
CA ASN A 45 -6.55 -11.24 6.03
C ASN A 45 -6.21 -11.57 4.56
N LYS A 46 -6.97 -11.04 3.59
CA LYS A 46 -6.64 -11.20 2.17
C LYS A 46 -5.28 -10.58 1.82
N GLN A 47 -5.00 -9.40 2.39
CA GLN A 47 -3.70 -8.74 2.24
C GLN A 47 -2.61 -9.62 2.83
N THR A 48 -2.71 -10.02 4.10
CA THR A 48 -1.69 -10.86 4.76
C THR A 48 -1.34 -12.14 3.99
N ILE A 49 -2.31 -12.79 3.35
CA ILE A 49 -2.06 -13.97 2.52
C ILE A 49 -1.22 -13.65 1.26
N VAL A 50 -1.50 -12.52 0.61
CA VAL A 50 -0.68 -12.07 -0.53
C VAL A 50 0.68 -11.56 -0.06
N GLU A 51 0.70 -10.88 1.08
CA GLU A 51 1.90 -10.38 1.73
C GLU A 51 2.86 -11.52 2.05
N GLU A 52 2.42 -12.58 2.74
CA GLU A 52 3.22 -13.78 3.03
C GLU A 52 3.72 -14.49 1.74
N LYS A 53 2.94 -14.45 0.66
CA LYS A 53 3.36 -14.99 -0.65
C LYS A 53 4.40 -14.12 -1.35
N THR A 54 4.38 -12.80 -1.12
CA THR A 54 5.25 -11.79 -1.75
C THR A 54 6.44 -11.37 -0.87
N GLU A 55 6.44 -11.73 0.41
CA GLU A 55 7.47 -11.38 1.41
C GLU A 55 8.85 -12.02 1.19
N THR A 56 8.98 -12.90 0.19
CA THR A 56 10.31 -13.41 -0.14
C THR A 56 11.11 -12.35 -0.90
N GLN A 57 12.40 -12.19 -0.58
CA GLN A 57 13.36 -11.36 -1.35
C GLN A 57 13.26 -11.54 -2.87
N ALA A 58 12.76 -12.70 -3.33
CA ALA A 58 12.51 -13.04 -4.71
C ALA A 58 11.45 -12.17 -5.42
N SER A 59 10.51 -11.54 -4.70
CA SER A 59 9.39 -10.82 -5.34
C SER A 59 9.83 -9.62 -6.21
N HIS A 60 11.02 -9.07 -5.96
CA HIS A 60 11.57 -7.95 -6.75
C HIS A 60 12.78 -8.36 -7.58
N GLU A 61 13.18 -9.63 -7.56
CA GLU A 61 14.42 -10.11 -8.16
C GLU A 61 14.44 -9.89 -9.68
N GLU A 62 13.32 -10.11 -10.37
CA GLU A 62 13.20 -9.89 -11.82
C GLU A 62 13.45 -8.42 -12.18
N ALA A 63 12.83 -7.48 -11.46
CA ALA A 63 13.00 -6.05 -11.68
C ALA A 63 14.43 -5.59 -11.35
N GLN A 64 14.98 -6.04 -10.24
CA GLN A 64 16.36 -5.72 -9.83
C GLN A 64 17.39 -6.28 -10.83
N THR A 65 17.16 -7.49 -11.34
CA THR A 65 18.00 -8.10 -12.37
C THR A 65 17.96 -7.29 -13.66
N ALA A 66 16.77 -6.89 -14.12
CA ALA A 66 16.64 -6.05 -15.31
C ALA A 66 17.40 -4.72 -15.18
N VAL A 67 17.31 -4.06 -14.02
CA VAL A 67 18.09 -2.85 -13.72
C VAL A 67 19.59 -3.15 -13.75
N LYS A 68 20.04 -4.22 -13.07
CA LYS A 68 21.45 -4.62 -13.06
C LYS A 68 22.00 -4.89 -14.45
N THR A 69 21.23 -5.58 -15.32
CA THR A 69 21.61 -5.85 -16.71
C THR A 69 21.75 -4.57 -17.54
N SER A 70 20.95 -3.53 -17.26
CA SER A 70 21.06 -2.24 -17.95
C SER A 70 22.35 -1.47 -17.60
N ASN A 71 23.06 -1.86 -16.54
CA ASN A 71 24.28 -1.23 -16.04
C ASN A 71 24.13 0.31 -15.87
N PRO A 72 23.23 0.76 -14.97
CA PRO A 72 22.92 2.17 -14.82
C PRO A 72 24.12 2.96 -14.29
N ILE A 73 24.16 4.24 -14.64
CA ILE A 73 25.19 5.16 -14.15
C ILE A 73 25.04 5.29 -12.62
N PRO A 74 26.11 5.09 -11.83
CA PRO A 74 26.06 5.23 -10.38
C PRO A 74 25.59 6.63 -9.95
N GLY A 75 24.67 6.65 -8.98
CA GLY A 75 24.17 7.90 -8.40
C GLY A 75 25.25 8.66 -7.62
N LYS A 76 25.16 10.00 -7.63
CA LYS A 76 26.09 10.87 -6.88
C LYS A 76 25.66 11.14 -5.42
N ALA A 77 24.38 10.91 -5.11
CA ALA A 77 23.86 11.07 -3.76
C ALA A 77 24.35 9.93 -2.85
N GLY A 78 24.65 10.26 -1.59
CA GLY A 78 25.17 9.30 -0.61
C GLY A 78 26.65 8.91 -0.77
N VAL A 79 27.38 9.47 -1.75
CA VAL A 79 28.81 9.15 -1.98
C VAL A 79 29.70 9.55 -0.79
N LYS A 80 29.33 10.61 -0.07
CA LYS A 80 30.07 11.10 1.10
C LYS A 80 29.81 10.29 2.38
N LYS A 81 28.81 9.39 2.37
CA LYS A 81 28.50 8.54 3.53
C LYS A 81 29.62 7.54 3.75
N THR A 82 30.06 7.42 5.00
CA THR A 82 30.98 6.37 5.46
C THR A 82 30.30 5.00 5.40
N GLU A 83 31.08 3.92 5.33
CA GLU A 83 30.50 2.57 5.29
C GLU A 83 29.67 2.27 6.55
N ASP A 84 30.12 2.75 7.71
CA ASP A 84 29.39 2.58 8.98
C ASP A 84 28.05 3.31 8.98
N GLU A 85 27.97 4.53 8.40
CA GLU A 85 26.70 5.26 8.23
C GLU A 85 25.74 4.52 7.30
N LYS A 86 26.25 3.95 6.20
CA LYS A 86 25.42 3.16 5.26
C LYS A 86 24.84 1.92 5.94
N VAL A 87 25.67 1.18 6.68
CA VAL A 87 25.22 -0.02 7.41
C VAL A 87 24.21 0.36 8.50
N ALA A 88 24.41 1.48 9.20
CA ALA A 88 23.48 1.95 10.22
C ALA A 88 22.10 2.30 9.61
N GLU A 89 22.07 3.00 8.49
CA GLU A 89 20.83 3.37 7.77
C GLU A 89 20.10 2.14 7.23
N VAL A 90 20.83 1.18 6.64
CA VAL A 90 20.26 -0.11 6.21
C VAL A 90 19.63 -0.85 7.39
N ARG A 91 20.31 -0.88 8.54
CA ARG A 91 19.78 -1.53 9.75
C ARG A 91 18.52 -0.83 10.27
N GLU A 92 18.45 0.50 10.20
CA GLU A 92 17.25 1.25 10.59
C GLU A 92 16.06 0.89 9.68
N ILE A 93 16.26 0.92 8.36
CA ILE A 93 15.23 0.58 7.36
C ILE A 93 14.73 -0.85 7.56
N LEU A 94 15.64 -1.79 7.77
CA LEU A 94 15.30 -3.22 7.87
C LEU A 94 14.86 -3.66 9.26
N SER A 95 15.01 -2.82 10.29
CA SER A 95 14.64 -3.14 11.67
C SER A 95 13.20 -3.67 11.87
N PRO A 96 12.18 -3.25 11.08
CA PRO A 96 10.83 -3.78 11.23
C PRO A 96 10.64 -5.17 10.60
N ILE A 97 11.53 -5.57 9.68
CA ILE A 97 11.33 -6.73 8.79
C ILE A 97 12.26 -7.87 9.18
N VAL A 98 13.53 -7.55 9.44
CA VAL A 98 14.59 -8.53 9.70
C VAL A 98 14.52 -9.03 11.13
N LYS A 99 14.53 -10.36 11.28
CA LYS A 99 14.38 -11.05 12.58
C LYS A 99 15.69 -11.59 13.13
N SER A 100 16.74 -11.71 12.30
CA SER A 100 18.05 -12.21 12.70
C SER A 100 19.22 -11.44 12.08
N GLU A 101 20.40 -11.55 12.68
CA GLU A 101 21.61 -10.92 12.14
C GLU A 101 22.06 -11.59 10.83
N GLU A 102 21.77 -12.88 10.63
CA GLU A 102 22.05 -13.57 9.37
C GLU A 102 21.24 -12.99 8.20
N GLU A 103 19.95 -12.71 8.43
CA GLU A 103 19.08 -12.05 7.45
C GLU A 103 19.55 -10.63 7.14
N LEU A 104 19.99 -9.88 8.16
CA LEU A 104 20.55 -8.54 7.97
C LEU A 104 21.78 -8.58 7.05
N ASN A 105 22.69 -9.51 7.29
CA ASN A 105 23.89 -9.69 6.47
C ASN A 105 23.55 -10.08 5.02
N ALA A 106 22.55 -10.95 4.83
CA ALA A 106 22.08 -11.30 3.48
C ALA A 106 21.52 -10.07 2.74
N TRP A 107 20.76 -9.22 3.43
CA TRP A 107 20.27 -7.96 2.85
C TRP A 107 21.40 -6.99 2.52
N LEU A 108 22.40 -6.84 3.40
CA LEU A 108 23.57 -6.00 3.14
C LEU A 108 24.32 -6.42 1.88
N GLU A 109 24.51 -7.72 1.66
CA GLU A 109 25.14 -8.25 0.45
C GLU A 109 24.25 -8.01 -0.80
N THR A 110 22.94 -8.21 -0.69
CA THR A 110 22.00 -7.88 -1.78
C THR A 110 22.07 -6.41 -2.16
N ILE A 111 22.04 -5.50 -1.18
CA ILE A 111 22.12 -4.05 -1.39
C ILE A 111 23.47 -3.64 -1.99
N LYS A 112 24.57 -4.28 -1.58
CA LYS A 112 25.90 -4.03 -2.16
C LYS A 112 26.00 -4.50 -3.61
N SER A 113 25.38 -5.63 -3.93
CA SER A 113 25.49 -6.27 -5.24
C SER A 113 24.53 -5.74 -6.31
N ASN A 114 23.46 -5.04 -5.91
CA ASN A 114 22.44 -4.52 -6.81
C ASN A 114 22.47 -2.99 -6.88
N PRO A 115 22.40 -2.38 -8.09
CA PRO A 115 22.34 -0.92 -8.22
C PRO A 115 21.09 -0.31 -7.58
N CYS A 116 19.99 -1.08 -7.55
CA CYS A 116 18.73 -0.70 -6.94
C CYS A 116 18.16 -1.91 -6.21
N THR A 117 17.76 -1.71 -4.96
CA THR A 117 17.13 -2.74 -4.12
C THR A 117 15.81 -2.22 -3.58
N ILE A 118 14.75 -3.01 -3.73
CA ILE A 118 13.43 -2.68 -3.19
C ILE A 118 13.26 -3.41 -1.86
N VAL A 119 12.79 -2.67 -0.85
CA VAL A 119 12.45 -3.18 0.47
C VAL A 119 10.98 -2.88 0.74
N ASP A 120 10.21 -3.92 1.02
CA ASP A 120 8.81 -3.80 1.39
C ASP A 120 8.69 -3.60 2.90
N ASN A 121 8.15 -2.46 3.33
CA ASN A 121 7.99 -2.17 4.74
C ASN A 121 6.53 -1.91 5.11
N GLU A 122 6.20 -2.29 6.34
CA GLU A 122 4.87 -2.18 6.92
C GLU A 122 4.92 -1.33 8.19
N GLY A 123 3.87 -0.56 8.45
CA GLY A 123 3.66 0.00 9.77
C GLY A 123 3.84 1.52 9.91
N THR A 124 4.05 1.91 11.17
CA THR A 124 3.80 3.26 11.71
C THR A 124 4.97 4.24 11.62
N HIS A 125 6.12 3.81 11.09
CA HIS A 125 7.31 4.67 10.94
C HIS A 125 7.19 5.64 9.76
N TRP A 126 6.27 5.38 8.83
CA TRP A 126 5.98 6.27 7.70
C TRP A 126 5.31 7.57 8.17
N LYS A 127 6.02 8.70 7.99
CA LYS A 127 5.48 10.02 8.24
C LYS A 127 4.65 10.50 7.04
N GLY A 128 3.33 10.58 7.21
CA GLY A 128 2.44 11.31 6.31
C GLY A 128 1.87 10.51 5.14
N ASN A 129 1.96 11.08 3.93
CA ASN A 129 1.26 10.57 2.75
C ASN A 129 2.15 9.87 1.73
N THR A 130 3.43 9.69 2.04
CA THR A 130 4.38 9.03 1.14
C THR A 130 4.02 7.56 0.95
N PHE A 131 4.22 7.09 -0.28
CA PHE A 131 4.02 5.69 -0.64
C PHE A 131 5.36 4.98 -0.89
N LEU A 132 6.43 5.74 -1.16
CA LEU A 132 7.79 5.24 -1.24
C LEU A 132 8.75 6.22 -0.61
N ASP A 133 9.93 5.73 -0.25
CA ASP A 133 11.11 6.56 -0.01
C ASP A 133 12.31 6.05 -0.80
N ILE A 134 13.28 6.94 -1.03
CA ILE A 134 14.48 6.65 -1.83
C ILE A 134 15.70 7.03 -1.00
N ILE A 135 16.52 6.03 -0.68
CA ILE A 135 17.69 6.17 0.17
C ILE A 135 18.95 5.87 -0.65
N PRO A 136 19.68 6.91 -1.10
CA PRO A 136 20.92 6.73 -1.85
C PRO A 136 22.08 6.27 -0.95
N GLN A 137 22.81 5.26 -1.42
CA GLN A 137 23.96 4.63 -0.75
C GLN A 137 25.29 4.89 -1.47
N GLY A 138 25.37 5.93 -2.30
CA GLY A 138 26.62 6.29 -3.00
C GLY A 138 27.00 5.29 -4.09
N GLY A 139 26.11 5.09 -5.06
CA GLY A 139 26.27 4.18 -6.18
C GLY A 139 25.12 3.18 -6.29
N ASN A 140 24.64 2.71 -5.14
CA ASN A 140 23.44 1.88 -5.02
C ASN A 140 22.30 2.71 -4.40
N THR A 141 21.06 2.27 -4.60
CA THR A 141 19.86 2.94 -4.07
C THR A 141 18.92 1.92 -3.44
N ILE A 142 18.42 2.24 -2.25
CA ILE A 142 17.35 1.48 -1.61
C ILE A 142 16.04 2.23 -1.88
N ILE A 143 15.03 1.51 -2.36
CA ILE A 143 13.67 2.03 -2.50
C ILE A 143 12.82 1.31 -1.45
N GLU A 144 12.30 2.07 -0.50
CA GLU A 144 11.41 1.53 0.51
C GLU A 144 9.95 1.70 0.05
N TYR A 145 9.17 0.63 0.03
CA TYR A 145 7.74 0.66 -0.27
C TYR A 145 6.93 0.71 1.01
N ASN A 146 6.03 1.68 1.10
CA ASN A 146 5.04 1.76 2.17
C ASN A 146 3.83 0.89 1.82
N ARG A 147 3.84 -0.38 2.23
CA ARG A 147 2.75 -1.32 1.93
C ARG A 147 1.41 -0.89 2.53
N SER A 148 1.43 -0.10 3.61
CA SER A 148 0.23 0.45 4.23
C SER A 148 -0.45 1.54 3.39
N HIS A 149 0.24 2.09 2.39
CA HIS A 149 -0.33 3.10 1.49
C HIS A 149 -1.48 2.53 0.65
N ASP A 150 -2.55 3.32 0.46
CA ASP A 150 -3.77 2.92 -0.28
C ASP A 150 -3.48 2.38 -1.68
N PHE A 151 -2.42 2.88 -2.33
CA PHE A 151 -1.96 2.38 -3.62
C PHE A 151 -1.49 0.93 -3.55
N PHE A 152 -0.60 0.59 -2.62
CA PHE A 152 -0.10 -0.77 -2.48
C PHE A 152 -1.20 -1.73 -2.01
N ARG A 153 -2.04 -1.29 -1.06
CA ARG A 153 -3.23 -2.05 -0.67
C ARG A 153 -4.13 -2.37 -1.87
N PHE A 154 -4.36 -1.41 -2.75
CA PHE A 154 -5.12 -1.62 -3.98
C PHE A 154 -4.42 -2.60 -4.94
N ILE A 155 -3.10 -2.48 -5.15
CA ILE A 155 -2.34 -3.40 -5.99
C ILE A 155 -2.37 -4.83 -5.45
N TYR A 156 -2.11 -5.04 -4.16
CA TYR A 156 -2.13 -6.39 -3.58
C TYR A 156 -3.52 -7.01 -3.57
N GLU A 157 -4.58 -6.22 -3.38
CA GLU A 157 -5.96 -6.68 -3.59
C GLU A 157 -6.18 -7.16 -5.04
N LEU A 158 -5.68 -6.42 -6.04
CA LEU A 158 -5.76 -6.86 -7.45
C LEU A 158 -4.99 -8.15 -7.72
N LEU A 159 -3.81 -8.31 -7.10
CA LEU A 159 -3.01 -9.54 -7.24
C LEU A 159 -3.72 -10.73 -6.57
N ALA A 160 -4.34 -10.52 -5.40
CA ALA A 160 -5.18 -11.53 -4.74
C ALA A 160 -6.34 -11.97 -5.64
N ASP A 161 -7.08 -10.97 -6.18
CA ASP A 161 -8.20 -11.20 -7.08
C ASP A 161 -7.74 -11.93 -8.36
N LEU A 162 -6.53 -11.62 -8.85
CA LEU A 162 -5.96 -12.24 -10.05
C LEU A 162 -5.69 -13.72 -9.84
N ASP A 163 -5.08 -14.09 -8.72
CA ASP A 163 -4.85 -15.48 -8.36
C ASP A 163 -6.17 -16.24 -8.26
N GLU A 164 -7.17 -15.66 -7.58
CA GLU A 164 -8.50 -16.26 -7.42
C GLU A 164 -9.20 -16.46 -8.79
N ALA A 165 -9.13 -15.46 -9.68
CA ALA A 165 -9.71 -15.54 -11.03
C ALA A 165 -9.00 -16.61 -11.87
N ARG A 166 -7.68 -16.74 -11.76
CA ARG A 166 -6.89 -17.78 -12.46
C ARG A 166 -7.25 -19.18 -11.98
N GLU A 167 -7.37 -19.39 -10.67
CA GLU A 167 -7.77 -20.68 -10.09
C GLU A 167 -9.17 -21.10 -10.57
N LYS A 168 -10.09 -20.15 -10.66
CA LYS A 168 -11.46 -20.36 -11.16
C LYS A 168 -11.58 -20.44 -12.67
N LYS A 169 -10.49 -20.19 -13.42
CA LYS A 169 -10.48 -20.06 -14.89
C LYS A 169 -11.49 -19.01 -15.40
N ASP A 170 -11.66 -17.93 -14.63
CA ASP A 170 -12.51 -16.80 -14.98
C ASP A 170 -11.73 -15.84 -15.90
N HIS A 171 -11.82 -16.08 -17.21
CA HIS A 171 -11.11 -15.29 -18.21
C HIS A 171 -11.55 -13.82 -18.25
N ASP A 172 -12.83 -13.54 -18.04
CA ASP A 172 -13.36 -12.17 -18.02
C ASP A 172 -12.89 -11.44 -16.75
N GLY A 173 -12.88 -12.13 -15.61
CA GLY A 173 -12.31 -11.61 -14.36
C GLY A 173 -10.83 -11.24 -14.50
N VAL A 174 -10.01 -12.11 -15.13
CA VAL A 174 -8.59 -11.83 -15.41
C VAL A 174 -8.44 -10.57 -16.28
N ALA A 175 -9.25 -10.43 -17.33
CA ALA A 175 -9.20 -9.27 -18.22
C ALA A 175 -9.58 -7.96 -17.50
N GLU A 176 -10.61 -7.98 -16.66
CA GLU A 176 -11.01 -6.82 -15.84
C GLU A 176 -9.92 -6.45 -14.83
N ILE A 177 -9.29 -7.43 -14.18
CA ILE A 177 -8.20 -7.17 -13.24
C ILE A 177 -6.98 -6.58 -13.93
N ALA A 178 -6.62 -7.08 -15.12
CA ALA A 178 -5.55 -6.50 -15.94
C ALA A 178 -5.87 -5.05 -16.33
N HIS A 179 -7.13 -4.75 -16.67
CA HIS A 179 -7.56 -3.38 -16.92
C HIS A 179 -7.42 -2.50 -15.68
N ARG A 180 -7.82 -2.98 -14.50
CA ARG A 180 -7.68 -2.27 -13.21
C ARG A 180 -6.21 -2.03 -12.85
N LEU A 181 -5.30 -2.97 -13.12
CA LEU A 181 -3.85 -2.79 -12.97
C LEU A 181 -3.33 -1.68 -13.88
N LYS A 182 -3.78 -1.65 -15.15
CA LYS A 182 -3.44 -0.56 -16.08
C LYS A 182 -3.91 0.80 -15.55
N VAL A 183 -5.13 0.87 -15.01
CA VAL A 183 -5.64 2.09 -14.36
C VAL A 183 -4.76 2.49 -13.18
N ALA A 184 -4.31 1.55 -12.36
CA ALA A 184 -3.40 1.84 -11.24
C ALA A 184 -2.10 2.53 -11.72
N ILE A 185 -1.52 2.06 -12.83
CA ILE A 185 -0.34 2.66 -13.46
C ILE A 185 -0.66 4.09 -13.96
N ASP A 186 -1.81 4.30 -14.60
CA ASP A 186 -2.21 5.65 -15.03
C ASP A 186 -2.32 6.60 -13.83
N LEU A 187 -2.96 6.14 -12.73
CA LEU A 187 -3.12 6.95 -11.51
C LEU A 187 -1.76 7.29 -10.89
N LEU A 188 -0.79 6.38 -10.92
CA LEU A 188 0.58 6.61 -10.46
C LEU A 188 1.23 7.78 -11.21
N PHE A 189 1.16 7.78 -12.54
CA PHE A 189 1.75 8.84 -13.36
C PHE A 189 0.96 10.16 -13.32
N MET A 190 -0.37 10.10 -13.26
CA MET A 190 -1.19 11.30 -13.08
C MET A 190 -0.92 11.98 -11.74
N ALA A 191 -0.71 11.19 -10.68
CA ALA A 191 -0.34 11.71 -9.37
C ALA A 191 1.06 12.36 -9.40
N TYR A 192 2.02 11.74 -10.10
CA TYR A 192 3.35 12.32 -10.30
C TYR A 192 3.26 13.66 -11.02
N SER A 193 2.55 13.72 -12.15
CA SER A 193 2.36 14.95 -12.93
C SER A 193 1.74 16.08 -12.12
N LYS A 194 0.80 15.77 -11.20
CA LYS A 194 0.23 16.77 -10.30
C LYS A 194 1.20 17.24 -9.22
N ALA A 195 2.02 16.34 -8.69
CA ALA A 195 3.04 16.69 -7.71
C ALA A 195 4.15 17.55 -8.33
N GLU A 196 4.61 17.20 -9.53
CA GLU A 196 5.59 17.98 -10.29
C GLU A 196 5.05 19.37 -10.64
N GLY A 197 3.80 19.46 -11.11
CA GLY A 197 3.15 20.73 -11.42
C GLY A 197 2.87 21.64 -10.21
N ALA A 198 3.06 21.14 -8.99
CA ALA A 198 2.98 21.94 -7.76
C ALA A 198 4.32 22.58 -7.35
N LEU A 199 5.42 22.24 -8.04
CA LEU A 199 6.71 22.87 -7.82
C LEU A 199 6.72 24.29 -8.40
N ASP A 200 7.18 25.25 -7.59
CA ASP A 200 7.41 26.62 -8.06
C ASP A 200 8.80 26.70 -8.72
N PRO A 201 8.88 26.96 -10.03
CA PRO A 201 10.16 27.02 -10.74
C PRO A 201 11.04 28.21 -10.31
N GLU A 202 10.47 29.22 -9.66
CA GLU A 202 11.21 30.40 -9.19
C GLU A 202 11.68 30.27 -7.74
N HIS A 203 11.27 29.22 -7.03
CA HIS A 203 11.66 29.02 -5.64
C HIS A 203 13.00 28.29 -5.53
N GLU A 204 14.00 28.96 -4.95
CA GLU A 204 15.30 28.37 -4.63
C GLU A 204 15.30 27.68 -3.25
N GLN A 205 15.56 26.38 -3.24
CA GLN A 205 15.71 25.57 -2.02
C GLN A 205 16.67 24.39 -2.27
N PRO A 206 17.16 23.70 -1.23
CA PRO A 206 17.94 22.48 -1.41
C PRO A 206 17.20 21.43 -2.25
N VAL A 207 17.95 20.72 -3.09
CA VAL A 207 17.38 19.66 -3.95
C VAL A 207 16.70 18.58 -3.11
N GLU A 208 17.25 18.26 -1.94
CA GLU A 208 16.69 17.28 -1.02
C GLU A 208 15.28 17.66 -0.55
N GLU A 209 15.09 18.91 -0.09
CA GLU A 209 13.79 19.45 0.31
C GLU A 209 12.78 19.44 -0.86
N THR A 210 13.24 19.77 -2.07
CA THR A 210 12.41 19.70 -3.29
C THR A 210 11.93 18.28 -3.57
N LEU A 211 12.82 17.29 -3.44
CA LEU A 211 12.50 15.89 -3.69
C LEU A 211 11.60 15.29 -2.60
N GLU A 212 11.81 15.66 -1.34
CA GLU A 212 10.91 15.28 -0.24
C GLU A 212 9.51 15.85 -0.44
N PHE A 213 9.41 17.14 -0.79
CA PHE A 213 8.13 17.77 -1.11
C PHE A 213 7.44 17.09 -2.30
N LEU A 214 8.18 16.77 -3.35
CA LEU A 214 7.67 16.02 -4.50
C LEU A 214 7.12 14.64 -4.08
N ARG A 215 7.89 13.86 -3.31
CA ARG A 215 7.46 12.51 -2.84
C ARG A 215 6.22 12.59 -1.96
N ALA A 216 6.16 13.57 -1.05
CA ALA A 216 5.02 13.77 -0.17
C ALA A 216 3.74 14.12 -0.93
N ASN A 217 3.83 15.06 -1.89
CA ASN A 217 2.69 15.44 -2.73
C ASN A 217 2.29 14.32 -3.70
N TRP A 218 3.25 13.60 -4.25
CA TRP A 218 2.98 12.46 -5.13
C TRP A 218 2.16 11.40 -4.39
N GLY A 219 2.59 11.01 -3.19
CA GLY A 219 1.84 10.08 -2.37
C GLY A 219 0.45 10.60 -1.96
N ALA A 220 0.34 11.88 -1.61
CA ALA A 220 -0.96 12.49 -1.28
C ALA A 220 -1.94 12.48 -2.45
N HIS A 221 -1.51 12.89 -3.65
CA HIS A 221 -2.33 12.83 -4.86
C HIS A 221 -2.71 11.39 -5.21
N LEU A 222 -1.75 10.47 -5.16
CA LEU A 222 -1.96 9.07 -5.48
C LEU A 222 -3.02 8.44 -4.56
N ARG A 223 -2.93 8.68 -3.26
CA ARG A 223 -3.94 8.24 -2.28
C ARG A 223 -5.32 8.75 -2.64
N ASN A 224 -5.44 10.05 -2.92
CA ASN A 224 -6.73 10.68 -3.23
C ASN A 224 -7.33 10.12 -4.53
N PHE A 225 -6.50 9.89 -5.55
CA PHE A 225 -6.95 9.34 -6.82
C PHE A 225 -7.39 7.88 -6.70
N VAL A 226 -6.62 7.05 -5.98
CA VAL A 226 -7.01 5.65 -5.70
C VAL A 226 -8.33 5.61 -4.93
N ARG A 227 -8.49 6.41 -3.87
CA ARG A 227 -9.75 6.50 -3.11
C ARG A 227 -10.93 6.92 -3.98
N SER A 228 -10.72 7.93 -4.83
CA SER A 228 -11.76 8.42 -5.73
C SER A 228 -12.18 7.33 -6.71
N TYR A 229 -11.20 6.65 -7.32
CA TYR A 229 -11.46 5.52 -8.22
C TYR A 229 -12.26 4.40 -7.52
N LEU A 230 -11.84 3.98 -6.33
CA LEU A 230 -12.54 2.96 -5.56
C LEU A 230 -13.96 3.38 -5.15
N SER A 231 -14.18 4.67 -4.87
CA SER A 231 -15.51 5.19 -4.54
C SER A 231 -16.47 5.18 -5.73
N THR A 232 -15.98 5.31 -6.96
CA THR A 232 -16.81 5.25 -8.18
C THR A 232 -17.22 3.83 -8.59
N LYS A 233 -16.60 2.82 -8.00
CA LYS A 233 -16.80 1.40 -8.33
C LYS A 233 -17.62 0.63 -7.30
N ASN A 234 -17.86 1.22 -6.12
CA ASN A 234 -18.78 0.70 -5.09
C ASN A 234 -20.16 1.33 -5.22
#